data_AF-A0A1E5PH33-F1
#
_entry.id   AF-A0A1E5PH33-F1
#
_cell.length_a   1.000
_cell.length_b   1.000
_cell.length_c   1.000
_cell.angle_alpha   90.00
_cell.angle_beta   90.00
_cell.angle_gamma   90.00
#
_symmetry.space_group_name_H-M   'P 1'
#
loop_
_entity.id
_entity.type
_entity.pdbx_description
1 polymer ?
#
loop_
_entity_poly.entity_id
_entity_poly.type
_entity_poly.pdbx_seq_one_letter_code
_entity_poly.pdbx_strand_id
1 'polypeptide(L)'
;MREQDIVAAARVMRGELRHLWSADGGTRAARVDALLQRAEAGERVADDLLVLITSDALLRAELKARLPFDEDTYREASGGVAFVPLAGDGVPSTEMLYRCPTCAYTYPAFEVGEPVPGMCPDEHGPLIRVG
;
A
#
# COMPACT_ATOMS: atom_id res chain seq x y z
N MET A 1 2.30 10.98 -7.16
CA MET A 1 3.37 11.89 -6.70
C MET A 1 4.27 12.22 -7.89
N ARG A 2 4.67 13.48 -8.09
CA ARG A 2 5.49 13.90 -9.24
C ARG A 2 6.99 13.72 -8.91
N GLU A 3 7.84 13.58 -9.94
CA GLU A 3 9.31 13.49 -9.82
C GLU A 3 9.88 14.58 -8.89
N GLN A 4 9.44 15.81 -9.09
CA GLN A 4 9.91 17.00 -8.37
C GLN A 4 9.56 16.93 -6.87
N ASP A 5 8.41 16.33 -6.53
CA ASP A 5 7.98 16.18 -5.14
C ASP A 5 8.91 15.21 -4.39
N ILE A 6 9.31 14.12 -5.06
CA ILE A 6 10.19 13.09 -4.50
C ILE A 6 11.61 13.66 -4.28
N VAL A 7 12.15 14.37 -5.27
CA VAL A 7 13.46 15.01 -5.17
C VAL A 7 13.47 16.08 -4.06
N ALA A 8 12.41 16.88 -3.96
CA ALA A 8 12.27 17.88 -2.89
C ALA A 8 12.21 17.23 -1.50
N ALA A 9 11.41 16.18 -1.34
CA ALA A 9 11.33 15.42 -0.10
C ALA A 9 12.68 14.79 0.28
N ALA A 10 13.38 14.19 -0.69
CA ALA A 10 14.70 13.60 -0.48
C ALA A 10 15.73 14.64 0.02
N ARG A 11 15.72 15.87 -0.52
CA ARG A 11 16.58 16.97 -0.03
C ARG A 11 16.29 17.35 1.42
N VAL A 12 15.02 17.48 1.78
CA VAL A 12 14.61 17.81 3.15
C VAL A 12 15.04 16.70 4.12
N MET A 13 14.74 15.44 3.79
CA MET A 13 15.15 14.28 4.59
C MET A 13 16.67 14.16 4.71
N ARG A 14 17.43 14.49 3.65
CA ARG A 14 18.90 14.47 3.68
C ARG A 14 19.45 15.48 4.69
N GLY A 15 18.82 16.65 4.81
CA GLY A 15 19.19 17.71 5.76
C GLY A 15 18.81 17.39 7.21
N GLU A 16 17.62 16.86 7.44
CA GLU A 16 17.09 16.64 8.80
C GLU A 16 17.57 15.32 9.42
N LEU A 17 17.76 14.28 8.62
CA LEU A 17 18.07 12.93 9.10
C LEU A 17 19.54 12.55 8.95
N ARG A 18 20.47 13.53 8.92
CA ARG A 18 21.91 13.32 8.65
C ARG A 18 22.53 12.20 9.49
N HIS A 19 22.07 12.04 10.72
CA HIS A 19 22.51 10.99 11.63
C HIS A 19 22.11 9.58 11.15
N LEU A 20 20.89 9.39 10.61
CA LEU A 20 20.43 8.11 10.06
C LEU A 20 21.17 7.74 8.78
N TRP A 21 21.47 8.73 7.93
CA TRP A 21 22.22 8.52 6.68
C TRP A 21 23.70 8.14 6.90
N SER A 22 24.24 8.41 8.09
CA SER A 22 25.65 8.17 8.42
C SER A 22 25.88 6.86 9.17
N ALA A 23 24.80 6.09 9.44
CA ALA A 23 24.87 4.85 10.20
C ALA A 23 25.72 3.74 9.54
N ASP A 24 25.96 3.82 8.23
CA ASP A 24 26.82 2.90 7.46
C ASP A 24 28.17 3.51 7.08
N GLY A 25 28.68 4.45 7.87
CA GLY A 25 29.90 5.19 7.54
C GLY A 25 29.71 6.21 6.42
N GLY A 26 28.46 6.57 6.08
CA GLY A 26 28.14 7.63 5.12
C GLY A 26 28.01 7.15 3.67
N THR A 27 28.02 5.84 3.42
CA THR A 27 27.89 5.27 2.08
C THR A 27 26.51 5.58 1.48
N ARG A 28 25.45 5.46 2.27
CA ARG A 28 24.10 5.85 1.86
C ARG A 28 23.97 7.34 1.61
N ALA A 29 24.56 8.14 2.49
CA ALA A 29 24.58 9.59 2.36
C ALA A 29 25.19 10.01 1.01
N ALA A 30 26.32 9.41 0.64
CA ALA A 30 26.98 9.65 -0.64
C ALA A 30 26.12 9.23 -1.85
N ARG A 31 25.40 8.10 -1.75
CA ARG A 31 24.48 7.65 -2.81
C ARG A 31 23.30 8.61 -3.02
N VAL A 32 22.70 9.11 -1.94
CA VAL A 32 21.65 10.13 -2.04
C VAL A 32 22.21 11.40 -2.67
N ASP A 33 23.38 11.86 -2.23
CA ASP A 33 23.99 13.09 -2.74
C ASP A 33 24.29 12.96 -4.25
N ALA A 34 24.74 11.80 -4.71
CA ALA A 34 24.94 11.52 -6.13
C ALA A 34 23.63 11.53 -6.93
N LEU A 35 22.55 10.94 -6.40
CA LEU A 35 21.23 10.98 -7.04
C LEU A 35 20.67 12.40 -7.10
N LEU A 36 20.86 13.21 -6.06
CA LEU A 36 20.42 14.60 -6.04
C LEU A 36 21.19 15.45 -7.06
N GLN A 37 22.49 15.23 -7.23
CA GLN A 37 23.27 15.90 -8.28
C GLN A 37 22.79 15.52 -9.70
N ARG A 38 22.45 14.26 -9.93
CA ARG A 38 21.85 13.82 -11.20
C ARG A 38 20.48 14.45 -11.45
N ALA A 39 19.67 14.61 -10.40
CA ALA A 39 18.40 15.34 -10.50
C ALA A 39 18.61 16.81 -10.93
N GLU A 40 19.66 17.47 -10.44
CA GLU A 40 20.03 18.84 -10.85
C GLU A 40 20.45 18.93 -12.30
N ALA A 41 21.03 17.86 -12.85
CA ALA A 41 21.33 17.73 -14.27
C ALA A 41 20.09 17.43 -15.14
N GLY A 42 18.90 17.29 -14.53
CA GLY A 42 17.64 17.01 -15.22
C GLY A 42 17.37 15.52 -15.47
N GLU A 43 18.14 14.62 -14.85
CA GLU A 43 17.88 13.18 -14.94
C GLU A 43 16.68 12.77 -14.07
N ARG A 44 15.99 11.70 -14.50
CA ARG A 44 14.94 11.06 -13.71
C ARG A 44 15.58 10.11 -12.71
N VAL A 45 15.41 10.39 -11.42
CA VAL A 45 16.05 9.66 -10.31
C VAL A 45 15.07 9.36 -9.17
N ALA A 46 13.80 9.77 -9.30
CA ALA A 46 12.79 9.58 -8.26
C ALA A 46 12.64 8.12 -7.83
N ASP A 47 12.63 7.17 -8.76
CA ASP A 47 12.50 5.75 -8.44
C ASP A 47 13.72 5.23 -7.67
N ASP A 48 14.92 5.61 -8.10
CA ASP A 48 16.17 5.27 -7.40
C ASP A 48 16.20 5.85 -5.97
N LEU A 49 15.74 7.10 -5.80
CA LEU A 49 15.61 7.75 -4.50
C LEU A 49 14.58 7.05 -3.62
N LEU A 50 13.41 6.68 -4.16
CA LEU A 50 12.39 5.95 -3.45
C LEU A 50 12.89 4.58 -3.00
N VAL A 51 13.53 3.81 -3.89
CA VAL A 51 14.12 2.51 -3.55
C VAL A 51 15.15 2.68 -2.44
N LEU A 52 16.04 3.67 -2.55
CA LEU A 52 17.07 3.90 -1.55
C LEU A 52 16.47 4.27 -0.18
N ILE A 53 15.51 5.20 -0.13
CA ILE A 53 14.84 5.63 1.11
C ILE A 53 14.02 4.49 1.73
N THR A 54 13.28 3.76 0.90
CA THR A 54 12.38 2.70 1.37
C THR A 54 13.08 1.40 1.64
N SER A 55 14.30 1.15 1.15
CA SER A 55 15.04 -0.10 1.41
C SER A 55 15.56 -0.21 2.85
N ASP A 56 15.78 0.91 3.52
CA ASP A 56 16.29 0.96 4.90
C ASP A 56 15.14 1.05 5.91
N ALA A 57 15.18 0.19 6.93
CA ALA A 57 14.09 0.09 7.89
C ALA A 57 13.93 1.35 8.76
N LEU A 58 15.02 2.04 9.11
CA LEU A 58 14.99 3.24 9.96
C LEU A 58 14.48 4.44 9.18
N LEU A 59 14.97 4.62 7.95
CA LEU A 59 14.48 5.68 7.06
C LEU A 59 13.02 5.47 6.66
N ARG A 60 12.61 4.22 6.44
CA ARG A 60 11.22 3.87 6.19
C ARG A 60 10.33 4.18 7.40
N ALA A 61 10.78 3.87 8.62
CA ALA A 61 10.04 4.17 9.84
C ALA A 61 9.88 5.68 10.04
N GLU A 62 10.93 6.44 9.79
CA GLU A 62 10.93 7.91 9.89
C GLU A 62 10.04 8.55 8.81
N LEU A 63 10.11 8.05 7.56
CA LEU A 63 9.23 8.48 6.49
C LEU A 63 7.76 8.20 6.86
N LYS A 64 7.47 7.03 7.42
CA LYS A 64 6.13 6.66 7.89
C LYS A 64 5.64 7.55 9.03
N ALA A 65 6.52 8.00 9.93
CA ALA A 65 6.16 8.91 11.03
C ALA A 65 5.86 10.34 10.55
N ARG A 66 6.45 10.76 9.43
CA ARG A 66 6.34 12.12 8.88
C ARG A 66 5.24 12.28 7.85
N LEU A 67 4.91 11.21 7.14
CA LEU A 67 3.73 11.22 6.31
C LEU A 67 2.53 11.42 7.25
N PRO A 68 1.68 12.44 7.03
CA PRO A 68 0.37 12.40 7.63
C PRO A 68 -0.19 11.05 7.22
N PHE A 69 -0.60 10.24 8.21
CA PHE A 69 -1.32 9.01 7.90
C PHE A 69 -2.36 9.41 6.85
N ASP A 70 -2.32 8.80 5.66
CA ASP A 70 -3.53 8.72 4.87
C ASP A 70 -4.48 7.96 5.79
N GLU A 71 -5.31 8.71 6.51
CA GLU A 71 -6.46 8.20 7.25
C GLU A 71 -7.38 7.38 6.30
N ASP A 72 -7.13 7.42 4.99
CA ASP A 72 -7.76 6.60 3.96
C ASP A 72 -7.19 5.18 3.77
N THR A 73 -6.09 4.77 4.41
CA THR A 73 -5.59 3.37 4.31
C THR A 73 -5.54 2.59 5.61
N TYR A 74 -5.82 3.24 6.75
CA TYR A 74 -6.13 2.56 8.00
C TYR A 74 -7.57 2.88 8.38
N ARG A 75 -8.46 1.91 8.21
CA ARG A 75 -9.90 2.00 8.53
C ARG A 75 -10.18 2.12 10.04
N GLU A 76 -9.20 2.50 10.83
CA GLU A 76 -9.28 2.65 12.27
C GLU A 76 -8.49 3.90 12.68
N ALA A 77 -9.20 4.84 13.33
CA ALA A 77 -8.68 5.95 14.14
C ALA A 77 -8.54 7.35 13.51
N SER A 78 -9.66 7.93 13.08
CA SER A 78 -9.86 9.41 13.14
C SER A 78 -11.31 9.84 12.89
N GLY A 79 -12.14 9.67 13.92
CA GLY A 79 -13.09 10.69 14.38
C GLY A 79 -13.86 11.57 13.37
N GLY A 80 -14.54 11.00 12.37
CA GLY A 80 -15.24 11.80 11.36
C GLY A 80 -16.51 11.20 10.75
N VAL A 81 -17.37 10.57 11.55
CA VAL A 81 -18.86 10.49 11.53
C VAL A 81 -19.19 9.40 12.55
N ALA A 82 -19.99 9.73 13.56
CA ALA A 82 -20.35 8.82 14.65
C ALA A 82 -21.19 7.64 14.14
N PHE A 83 -20.53 6.60 13.65
CA PHE A 83 -21.15 5.28 13.55
C PHE A 83 -21.07 4.64 14.93
N VAL A 84 -22.23 4.34 15.49
CA VAL A 84 -22.34 3.52 16.70
C VAL A 84 -21.78 2.15 16.34
N PRO A 85 -20.72 1.66 17.02
CA PRO A 85 -20.28 0.29 16.82
C PRO A 85 -21.45 -0.63 17.17
N LEU A 86 -21.86 -1.47 16.23
CA LEU A 86 -22.84 -2.52 16.50
C LEU A 86 -22.24 -3.42 17.59
N ALA A 87 -23.01 -3.70 18.64
CA ALA A 87 -22.55 -4.58 19.70
C ALA A 87 -22.31 -5.99 19.14
N GLY A 88 -21.07 -6.46 19.22
CA GLY A 88 -20.67 -7.81 18.82
C GLY A 88 -19.25 -7.84 18.25
N ASP A 89 -18.58 -8.98 18.40
CA ASP A 89 -17.37 -9.25 17.62
C ASP A 89 -17.76 -9.18 16.14
N GLY A 90 -17.12 -8.29 15.38
CA GLY A 90 -17.33 -8.18 13.95
C GLY A 90 -16.90 -9.47 13.28
N VAL A 91 -17.80 -10.45 13.19
CA VAL A 91 -17.57 -11.66 12.41
C VAL A 91 -17.43 -11.19 10.97
N PRO A 92 -16.32 -11.52 10.27
CA PRO A 92 -16.21 -11.21 8.85
C PRO A 92 -17.47 -11.73 8.16
N SER A 93 -18.13 -10.85 7.39
CA SER A 93 -19.38 -11.18 6.73
C SER A 93 -19.20 -12.50 6.00
N THR A 94 -20.02 -13.50 6.35
CA THR A 94 -20.01 -14.86 5.78
C THR A 94 -19.66 -14.80 4.30
N GLU A 95 -18.50 -15.37 3.95
CA GLU A 95 -18.02 -15.53 2.59
C GLU A 95 -19.17 -16.08 1.74
N MET A 96 -19.59 -15.32 0.71
CA MET A 96 -20.67 -15.77 -0.16
C MET A 96 -20.05 -16.71 -1.18
N LEU A 97 -20.19 -18.02 -0.93
CA LEU A 97 -19.64 -19.01 -1.83
C LEU A 97 -20.61 -19.25 -3.01
N TYR A 98 -20.08 -19.37 -4.22
CA TYR A 98 -20.83 -19.81 -5.39
C TYR A 98 -20.22 -21.12 -5.88
N ARG A 99 -21.04 -22.15 -6.08
CA ARG A 99 -20.56 -23.48 -6.47
C ARG A 99 -21.24 -23.97 -7.74
N CYS A 100 -20.48 -24.66 -8.57
CA CYS A 100 -21.04 -25.43 -9.66
C CYS A 100 -21.76 -26.68 -9.11
N PRO A 101 -23.00 -26.98 -9.52
CA PRO A 101 -23.71 -28.18 -9.06
C PRO A 101 -23.09 -29.50 -9.57
N THR A 102 -22.27 -29.44 -10.63
CA THR A 102 -21.77 -30.61 -11.35
C THR A 102 -20.31 -30.92 -11.05
N CYS A 103 -19.48 -29.91 -10.76
CA CYS A 103 -18.05 -30.08 -10.51
C CYS A 103 -17.60 -29.46 -9.17
N ALA A 104 -16.31 -29.54 -8.88
CA ALA A 104 -15.72 -29.01 -7.65
C ALA A 104 -15.43 -27.49 -7.69
N TYR A 105 -15.77 -26.81 -8.79
CA TYR A 105 -15.51 -25.38 -8.93
C TYR A 105 -16.31 -24.55 -7.92
N THR A 106 -15.59 -23.68 -7.22
CA THR A 106 -16.12 -22.73 -6.25
C THR A 106 -15.55 -21.34 -6.51
N TYR A 107 -16.40 -20.32 -6.42
CA TYR A 107 -16.04 -18.92 -6.52
C TYR A 107 -16.44 -18.20 -5.22
N PRO A 108 -15.49 -17.70 -4.43
CA PRO A 108 -15.80 -16.89 -3.26
C PRO A 108 -16.09 -15.45 -3.67
N ALA A 109 -17.18 -14.87 -3.16
CA ALA A 109 -17.48 -13.44 -3.27
C ALA A 109 -17.39 -12.79 -1.89
N PHE A 110 -16.63 -11.71 -1.81
CA PHE A 110 -16.29 -11.04 -0.55
C PHE A 110 -17.14 -9.80 -0.29
N GLU A 111 -17.74 -9.22 -1.33
CA GLU A 111 -18.55 -8.00 -1.24
C GLU A 111 -19.92 -8.13 -1.94
N VAL A 112 -20.93 -7.47 -1.39
CA VAL A 112 -22.25 -7.35 -2.05
C VAL A 112 -22.09 -6.51 -3.32
N GLY A 113 -22.35 -7.10 -4.48
CA GLY A 113 -22.24 -6.43 -5.78
C GLY A 113 -20.94 -6.74 -6.53
N GLU A 114 -20.05 -7.57 -5.98
CA GLU A 114 -18.92 -8.12 -6.72
C GLU A 114 -19.41 -8.86 -7.99
N PRO A 115 -18.78 -8.68 -9.15
CA PRO A 115 -19.15 -9.40 -10.36
C PRO A 115 -18.83 -10.89 -10.21
N VAL A 116 -19.87 -11.70 -10.01
CA VAL A 116 -19.75 -13.16 -9.96
C VAL A 116 -19.86 -13.74 -11.37
N PRO A 117 -18.99 -14.70 -11.75
CA PRO A 117 -19.15 -15.43 -13.00
C PRO A 117 -20.53 -16.07 -13.09
N GLY A 118 -21.29 -15.75 -14.15
CA GLY A 118 -22.63 -16.29 -14.34
C GLY A 118 -22.67 -17.79 -14.65
N MET A 119 -21.53 -18.38 -15.02
CA MET A 119 -21.40 -19.76 -15.50
C MET A 119 -20.13 -20.42 -14.94
N CYS A 120 -20.17 -21.74 -14.81
CA CYS A 120 -18.99 -22.56 -14.55
C CYS A 120 -17.99 -22.47 -15.72
N PRO A 121 -16.67 -22.35 -15.47
CA PRO A 121 -15.66 -22.34 -16.52
C PRO A 121 -15.65 -23.59 -17.42
N ASP A 122 -16.13 -24.71 -16.87
CA ASP A 122 -16.25 -25.99 -17.58
C ASP A 122 -17.63 -26.16 -18.26
N GLU A 123 -18.37 -25.07 -18.47
CA GLU A 123 -19.66 -25.01 -19.18
C GLU A 123 -20.79 -25.87 -18.60
N HIS A 124 -20.68 -26.31 -17.34
CA HIS A 124 -21.69 -27.12 -16.65
C HIS A 124 -22.98 -26.38 -16.25
N GLY A 125 -23.11 -25.09 -16.58
CA GLY A 125 -24.26 -24.27 -16.22
C GLY A 125 -23.97 -23.21 -15.14
N PRO A 126 -25.02 -22.58 -14.58
CA PRO A 126 -24.88 -21.44 -13.69
C PRO A 126 -24.32 -21.84 -12.32
N LEU A 127 -23.55 -20.94 -11.71
CA LEU A 127 -23.11 -21.09 -10.34
C LEU A 127 -24.26 -20.79 -9.38
N ILE A 128 -24.40 -21.61 -8.34
CA ILE A 128 -25.45 -21.47 -7.33
C ILE A 128 -24.80 -20.92 -6.07
N ARG A 129 -25.40 -19.89 -5.47
CA ARG A 129 -24.97 -19.37 -4.18
C ARG A 129 -25.20 -20.43 -3.10
N VAL A 130 -24.15 -20.74 -2.35
CA VAL A 130 -24.13 -21.65 -1.22
C VAL A 130 -23.74 -20.82 0.00
N GLY A 131 -24.65 -20.76 0.97
CA GLY A 131 -24.50 -20.03 2.23
C GLY A 131 -25.09 -20.84 3.36
#